data_AF-A0A2J7QNL6-F1
#
_entry.id   AF-A0A2J7QNL6-F1
#
_cell.length_a   1.000
_cell.length_b   1.000
_cell.length_c   1.000
_cell.angle_alpha   90.00
_cell.angle_beta   90.00
_cell.angle_gamma   90.00
#
_symmetry.space_group_name_H-M   'P 1'
#
loop_
_entity.id
_entity.type
_entity.pdbx_description
1 polymer ?
#
loop_
_entity_poly.entity_id
_entity_poly.type
_entity_poly.pdbx_seq_one_letter_code
_entity_poly.pdbx_strand_id
1 'polypeptide(L)'
;MKEKEEPKKASLSLEELLAKKQAEEAARSEPKFLTKEERAAEALRKLQQAAEEIQHKDQDRDKDGFRRWDRERERRPKEEDIQYSKDKQKEVEITRECYPRPVEKIHRVLWLSDRKFMFDWDASEDTSIDYNPLYKEQRHFQFFGREKVRLKKLKKKEEKQKWDDRHWSEKSKDEMTERDWQIFREEYITIKGGRIPDPIRNWKQSGIPNEILEIVEKVGYTDPTPIQRQAIPIGLQNRDIIGVAETGSVFVVGGLSREEQSFRLRMGCEIVIATPGRLIDVLENRYLVLNQCTYIVLDEADRMIDMGFEADVQMPVTNLKPDTEDAEDEIKLLANYNSKKKYRQTVMFTATMPPAVEHLTCTYLRHPAILYIGSAGKPTERVEQIVYILPEADKSRKLL
;
A
#
# COMPACT_ATOMS: atom_id res chain seq x y z
N MET A 1 -44.96 53.12 -87.21
CA MET A 1 -44.24 54.31 -87.70
C MET A 1 -43.18 54.70 -86.67
N LYS A 2 -41.92 54.70 -87.12
CA LYS A 2 -40.71 55.36 -86.58
C LYS A 2 -40.18 54.96 -85.19
N GLU A 3 -39.23 54.02 -85.23
CA GLU A 3 -38.05 54.04 -84.35
C GLU A 3 -37.35 55.40 -84.43
N LYS A 4 -36.86 55.91 -83.29
CA LYS A 4 -35.86 56.98 -83.23
C LYS A 4 -34.69 56.47 -82.39
N GLU A 5 -33.55 56.33 -83.05
CA GLU A 5 -32.23 56.09 -82.44
C GLU A 5 -31.87 57.25 -81.49
N GLU A 6 -31.35 56.93 -80.30
CA GLU A 6 -30.65 57.90 -79.45
C GLU A 6 -29.17 58.00 -79.86
N PRO A 7 -28.58 59.21 -79.96
CA PRO A 7 -27.21 59.38 -80.41
C PRO A 7 -26.19 59.02 -79.30
N LYS A 8 -25.12 58.32 -79.67
CA LYS A 8 -23.96 58.06 -78.80
C LYS A 8 -23.36 59.39 -78.32
N LYS A 9 -23.43 59.67 -77.01
CA LYS A 9 -22.72 60.79 -76.39
C LYS A 9 -21.22 60.50 -76.35
N ALA A 10 -20.43 61.35 -76.98
CA ALA A 10 -18.97 61.34 -76.88
C ALA A 10 -18.51 61.55 -75.43
N SER A 11 -17.50 60.81 -74.99
CA SER A 11 -16.86 60.99 -73.68
C SER A 11 -16.14 62.34 -73.64
N LEU A 12 -16.55 63.20 -72.71
CA LEU A 12 -15.92 64.50 -72.44
C LEU A 12 -14.44 64.32 -72.06
N SER A 13 -13.61 65.28 -72.48
CA SER A 13 -12.17 65.29 -72.21
C SER A 13 -11.86 65.62 -70.74
N LEU A 14 -10.71 65.18 -70.25
CA LEU A 14 -10.31 65.34 -68.83
C LEU A 14 -10.20 66.82 -68.42
N GLU A 15 -9.84 67.70 -69.36
CA GLU A 15 -9.81 69.15 -69.17
C GLU A 15 -11.22 69.74 -68.97
N GLU A 16 -12.23 69.24 -69.70
CA GLU A 16 -13.62 69.69 -69.53
C GLU A 16 -14.23 69.23 -68.20
N LEU A 17 -13.81 68.07 -67.68
CA LEU A 17 -14.23 67.60 -66.34
C LEU A 17 -13.57 68.40 -65.23
N LEU A 18 -12.30 68.77 -65.39
CA LEU A 18 -11.59 69.62 -64.43
C LEU A 18 -12.15 71.04 -64.43
N ALA A 19 -12.47 71.58 -65.60
CA ALA A 19 -13.15 72.87 -65.74
C ALA A 19 -14.57 72.83 -65.15
N LYS A 20 -15.34 71.75 -65.37
CA LYS A 20 -16.65 71.57 -64.72
C LYS A 20 -16.55 71.46 -63.21
N LYS A 21 -15.57 70.72 -62.69
CA LYS A 21 -15.37 70.56 -61.25
C LYS A 21 -14.89 71.86 -60.60
N GLN A 22 -14.02 72.62 -61.25
CA GLN A 22 -13.60 73.95 -60.80
C GLN A 22 -14.75 74.96 -60.86
N ALA A 23 -15.59 74.91 -61.90
CA ALA A 23 -16.80 75.73 -61.99
C ALA A 23 -17.85 75.32 -60.92
N GLU A 24 -17.96 74.02 -60.61
CA GLU A 24 -18.85 73.50 -59.57
C GLU A 24 -18.33 73.81 -58.15
N GLU A 25 -17.02 73.79 -57.93
CA GLU A 25 -16.37 74.24 -56.70
C GLU A 25 -16.48 75.75 -56.51
N ALA A 26 -16.31 76.54 -57.58
CA ALA A 26 -16.56 77.98 -57.55
C ALA A 26 -18.04 78.28 -57.23
N ALA A 27 -18.98 77.58 -57.87
CA ALA A 27 -20.42 77.67 -57.58
C ALA A 27 -20.84 77.11 -56.21
N ARG A 28 -19.99 76.28 -55.57
CA ARG A 28 -20.14 75.85 -54.17
C ARG A 28 -19.55 76.83 -53.17
N SER A 29 -18.54 77.60 -53.58
CA SER A 29 -17.90 78.62 -52.72
C SER A 29 -18.74 79.89 -52.58
N GLU A 30 -19.67 80.16 -53.51
CA GLU A 30 -20.63 81.26 -53.39
C GLU A 30 -21.80 80.87 -52.47
N PRO A 31 -22.12 81.70 -51.45
CA PRO A 31 -23.23 81.42 -50.56
C PRO A 31 -24.57 81.53 -51.30
N LYS A 32 -25.26 80.40 -51.49
CA LYS A 32 -26.60 80.37 -52.08
C LYS A 32 -27.63 80.92 -51.10
N PHE A 33 -28.36 81.95 -51.52
CA PHE A 33 -29.42 82.54 -50.73
C PHE A 33 -30.66 81.64 -50.77
N LEU A 34 -30.92 80.93 -49.67
CA LEU A 34 -32.11 80.09 -49.51
C LEU A 34 -33.28 80.92 -48.96
N THR A 35 -34.47 80.70 -49.53
CA THR A 35 -35.70 81.28 -49.00
C THR A 35 -35.96 80.81 -47.56
N LYS A 36 -36.83 81.52 -46.83
CA LYS A 36 -37.12 81.19 -45.42
C LYS A 36 -37.73 79.79 -45.27
N GLU A 37 -38.55 79.36 -46.23
CA GLU A 37 -39.20 78.04 -46.24
C GLU A 37 -38.20 76.92 -46.56
N GLU A 38 -37.30 77.13 -47.53
CA GLU A 38 -36.26 76.15 -47.86
C GLU A 38 -35.27 75.96 -46.71
N ARG A 39 -34.93 77.04 -45.99
CA ARG A 39 -34.10 76.96 -44.77
C ARG A 39 -34.80 76.16 -43.66
N ALA A 40 -36.10 76.36 -43.49
CA ALA A 40 -36.88 75.61 -42.50
C ALA A 40 -36.94 74.11 -42.86
N ALA A 41 -37.14 73.79 -44.14
CA ALA A 41 -37.15 72.40 -44.63
C ALA A 41 -35.78 71.72 -44.49
N GLU A 42 -34.68 72.42 -44.81
CA GLU A 42 -33.33 71.86 -44.64
C GLU A 42 -32.98 71.66 -43.15
N ALA A 43 -33.37 72.58 -42.27
CA ALA A 43 -33.19 72.43 -40.83
C ALA A 43 -33.97 71.23 -40.28
N LEU A 44 -35.21 71.02 -40.74
CA LEU A 44 -36.05 69.89 -40.34
C LEU A 44 -35.46 68.56 -40.82
N ARG A 45 -34.87 68.55 -42.02
CA ARG A 45 -34.19 67.38 -42.58
C ARG A 45 -32.89 67.05 -41.83
N LYS A 46 -32.11 68.05 -41.42
CA LYS A 46 -30.93 67.85 -40.55
C LYS A 46 -31.31 67.35 -39.16
N LEU A 47 -32.44 67.82 -38.60
CA LEU A 47 -32.97 67.30 -37.34
C LEU A 47 -33.39 65.83 -37.45
N GLN A 48 -34.04 65.43 -38.55
CA GLN A 48 -34.38 64.02 -38.79
C GLN A 48 -33.13 63.14 -38.92
N GLN A 49 -32.11 63.59 -39.66
CA GLN A 49 -30.84 62.85 -39.79
C GLN A 49 -30.09 62.73 -38.45
N ALA A 50 -30.07 63.79 -37.63
CA ALA A 50 -29.48 63.75 -36.30
C ALA A 50 -30.26 62.80 -35.36
N ALA A 51 -31.59 62.75 -35.47
CA ALA A 51 -32.41 61.81 -34.71
C ALA A 51 -32.15 60.34 -35.10
N GLU A 52 -31.96 60.06 -36.39
CA GLU A 52 -31.59 58.72 -36.88
C GLU A 52 -30.18 58.29 -36.41
N GLU A 53 -29.20 59.21 -36.39
CA GLU A 53 -27.87 58.91 -35.85
C GLU A 53 -27.88 58.59 -34.34
N ILE A 54 -28.74 59.27 -33.58
CA ILE A 54 -28.91 58.98 -32.15
C ILE A 54 -29.52 57.59 -31.96
N GLN A 55 -30.55 57.23 -32.74
CA GLN A 55 -31.13 55.88 -32.71
C GLN A 55 -30.12 54.79 -33.07
N HIS A 56 -29.24 55.03 -34.05
CA HIS A 56 -28.22 54.04 -34.42
C HIS A 56 -27.15 53.88 -33.33
N LYS A 57 -26.76 54.97 -32.65
CA LYS A 57 -25.81 54.91 -31.51
C LYS A 57 -26.38 54.20 -30.29
N ASP A 58 -27.68 54.33 -30.02
CA ASP A 58 -28.33 53.60 -28.93
C ASP A 58 -28.42 52.08 -29.23
N GLN A 59 -28.66 51.70 -30.49
CA GLN A 59 -28.65 50.28 -30.89
C GLN A 59 -27.26 49.61 -30.80
N ASP A 60 -26.17 50.35 -30.96
CA ASP A 60 -24.81 49.81 -30.85
C ASP A 60 -24.32 49.69 -29.40
N ARG A 61 -24.82 50.53 -28.47
CA ARG A 61 -24.50 50.41 -27.03
C ARG A 61 -24.98 49.08 -26.43
N ASP A 62 -26.09 48.54 -26.92
CA ASP A 62 -26.65 47.28 -26.41
C ASP A 62 -25.85 46.04 -26.81
N LYS A 63 -25.03 46.11 -27.88
CA LYS A 63 -24.26 44.95 -28.38
C LYS A 63 -22.91 44.75 -27.69
N ASP A 64 -22.24 45.82 -27.27
CA ASP A 64 -20.91 45.72 -26.63
C ASP A 64 -20.99 45.36 -25.14
N GLY A 65 -22.08 45.72 -24.46
CA GLY A 65 -22.35 45.28 -23.08
C GLY A 65 -22.51 43.76 -22.99
N PHE A 66 -23.14 43.14 -23.99
CA PHE A 66 -23.43 41.71 -24.01
C PHE A 66 -22.17 40.84 -24.16
N ARG A 67 -21.22 41.26 -25.01
CA ARG A 67 -19.98 40.49 -25.27
C ARG A 67 -18.98 40.48 -24.11
N ARG A 68 -18.96 41.54 -23.28
CA ARG A 68 -18.12 41.58 -22.07
C ARG A 68 -18.69 40.65 -20.98
N TRP A 69 -20.01 40.55 -20.90
CA TRP A 69 -20.73 39.71 -19.95
C TRP A 69 -20.55 38.21 -20.22
N ASP A 70 -20.55 37.79 -21.49
CA ASP A 70 -20.37 36.37 -21.86
C ASP A 70 -18.97 35.82 -21.54
N ARG A 71 -17.92 36.63 -21.69
CA ARG A 71 -16.53 36.18 -21.46
C ARG A 71 -16.21 35.93 -19.97
N GLU A 72 -17.00 36.52 -19.07
CA GLU A 72 -16.87 36.35 -17.63
C GLU A 72 -17.62 35.08 -17.14
N ARG A 73 -18.60 34.61 -17.93
CA ARG A 73 -19.47 33.45 -17.65
C ARG A 73 -18.82 32.11 -17.97
N GLU A 74 -17.85 32.08 -18.87
CA GLU A 74 -17.15 30.85 -19.31
C GLU A 74 -15.99 30.42 -18.41
N ARG A 75 -15.70 31.15 -17.32
CA ARG A 75 -14.79 30.65 -16.29
C ARG A 75 -15.43 29.43 -15.63
N ARG A 76 -14.80 28.26 -15.78
CA ARG A 76 -15.21 27.04 -15.07
C ARG A 76 -15.39 27.37 -13.57
N PRO A 77 -16.57 27.11 -12.98
CA PRO A 77 -16.80 27.36 -11.55
C PRO A 77 -15.75 26.61 -10.72
N LYS A 78 -15.22 27.24 -9.67
CA LYS A 78 -14.34 26.52 -8.75
C LYS A 78 -15.18 25.51 -7.97
N GLU A 79 -14.56 24.42 -7.49
CA GLU A 79 -15.28 23.40 -6.69
C GLU A 79 -16.00 23.99 -5.47
N GLU A 80 -15.41 25.02 -4.87
CA GLU A 80 -15.99 25.80 -3.77
C GLU A 80 -17.29 26.51 -4.17
N ASP A 81 -17.37 27.06 -5.39
CA ASP A 81 -18.56 27.75 -5.91
C ASP A 81 -19.72 26.77 -6.15
N ILE A 82 -19.39 25.55 -6.59
CA ILE A 82 -20.36 24.47 -6.83
C ILE A 82 -20.95 23.99 -5.50
N GLN A 83 -20.10 23.81 -4.49
CA GLN A 83 -20.53 23.36 -3.17
C GLN A 83 -21.40 24.40 -2.48
N TYR A 84 -21.00 25.68 -2.54
CA TYR A 84 -21.79 26.79 -2.03
C TYR A 84 -23.18 26.88 -2.68
N SER A 85 -23.25 26.67 -4.01
CA SER A 85 -24.52 26.66 -4.72
C SER A 85 -25.43 25.50 -4.29
N LYS A 86 -24.87 24.32 -4.01
CA LYS A 86 -25.62 23.14 -3.52
C LYS A 86 -26.13 23.36 -2.10
N ASP A 87 -25.31 23.89 -1.20
CA ASP A 87 -25.69 24.17 0.19
C ASP A 87 -26.85 25.17 0.25
N LYS A 88 -26.80 26.21 -0.59
CA LYS A 88 -27.86 27.21 -0.71
C LYS A 88 -29.16 26.63 -1.28
N GLN A 89 -29.07 25.68 -2.21
CA GLN A 89 -30.25 24.96 -2.72
C GLN A 89 -30.90 24.11 -1.63
N LYS A 90 -30.09 23.39 -0.84
CA LYS A 90 -30.57 22.62 0.32
C LYS A 90 -31.23 23.49 1.39
N GLU A 91 -30.67 24.67 1.68
CA GLU A 91 -31.25 25.64 2.62
C GLU A 91 -32.66 26.08 2.17
N VAL A 92 -32.83 26.39 0.88
CA VAL A 92 -34.13 26.77 0.31
C VAL A 92 -35.12 25.60 0.31
N GLU A 93 -34.65 24.38 0.07
CA GLU A 93 -35.46 23.16 0.09
C GLU A 93 -35.99 22.87 1.50
N ILE A 94 -35.13 22.90 2.51
CA ILE A 94 -35.52 22.71 3.92
C ILE A 94 -36.50 23.79 4.37
N THR A 95 -36.27 25.05 3.97
CA THR A 95 -37.19 26.17 4.27
C THR A 95 -38.58 25.93 3.65
N ARG A 96 -38.65 25.35 2.45
CA ARG A 96 -39.92 24.99 1.80
C ARG A 96 -40.62 23.82 2.49
N GLU A 97 -39.85 22.85 3.00
CA GLU A 97 -40.38 21.68 3.71
C GLU A 97 -40.92 22.03 5.10
N CYS A 98 -40.26 22.94 5.83
CA CYS A 98 -40.73 23.42 7.14
C CYS A 98 -42.00 24.29 7.07
N TYR A 99 -42.26 24.94 5.93
CA TYR A 99 -43.44 25.79 5.69
C TYR A 99 -44.24 25.32 4.47
N PRO A 100 -44.86 24.12 4.53
CA PRO A 100 -45.51 23.53 3.37
C PRO A 100 -46.80 24.27 3.02
N ARG A 101 -47.03 24.50 1.72
CA ARG A 101 -48.37 24.69 1.18
C ARG A 101 -49.09 23.33 1.11
N PRO A 102 -50.43 23.26 1.21
CA PRO A 102 -51.13 21.98 1.16
C PRO A 102 -50.92 21.30 -0.20
N VAL A 103 -50.32 20.10 -0.18
CA VAL A 103 -50.16 19.22 -1.34
C VAL A 103 -50.57 17.80 -0.93
N GLU A 104 -51.30 17.12 -1.80
CA GLU A 104 -51.81 15.75 -1.59
C GLU A 104 -50.67 14.72 -1.51
N LYS A 105 -50.77 13.79 -0.55
CA LYS A 105 -49.77 12.75 -0.31
C LYS A 105 -49.97 11.57 -1.27
N ILE A 106 -48.91 11.17 -1.98
CA ILE A 106 -48.85 9.90 -2.71
C ILE A 106 -48.14 8.88 -1.81
N HIS A 107 -48.83 7.81 -1.46
CA HIS A 107 -48.25 6.68 -0.73
C HIS A 107 -47.42 5.81 -1.69
N ARG A 108 -46.11 5.65 -1.41
CA ARG A 108 -45.31 4.59 -2.04
C ARG A 108 -45.40 3.32 -1.20
N VAL A 109 -45.67 2.20 -1.87
CA VAL A 109 -45.59 0.86 -1.28
C VAL A 109 -44.13 0.42 -1.31
N LEU A 110 -43.55 0.18 -0.14
CA LEU A 110 -42.24 -0.48 -0.03
C LEU A 110 -42.43 -2.00 -0.17
N TRP A 111 -41.72 -2.60 -1.11
CA TRP A 111 -41.54 -4.04 -1.16
C TRP A 111 -40.51 -4.42 -0.09
N LEU A 112 -40.83 -5.40 0.75
CA LEU A 112 -39.88 -5.99 1.68
C LEU A 112 -38.85 -6.79 0.86
N SER A 113 -37.71 -6.19 0.57
CA SER A 113 -36.52 -6.92 0.14
C SER A 113 -35.98 -7.76 1.31
N ASP A 114 -35.42 -8.92 0.99
CA ASP A 114 -34.85 -9.90 1.92
C ASP A 114 -34.06 -9.27 3.08
N ARG A 115 -34.22 -9.84 4.29
CA ARG A 115 -33.57 -9.39 5.52
C ARG A 115 -32.05 -9.58 5.44
N LYS A 116 -31.36 -8.64 4.80
CA LYS A 116 -29.90 -8.57 4.77
C LYS A 116 -29.42 -7.87 6.04
N PHE A 117 -28.59 -8.54 6.84
CA PHE A 117 -27.88 -7.89 7.94
C PHE A 117 -26.75 -7.04 7.35
N MET A 118 -26.87 -5.72 7.49
CA MET A 118 -25.81 -4.76 7.15
C MET A 118 -25.03 -4.42 8.41
N PHE A 119 -23.72 -4.67 8.40
CA PHE A 119 -22.82 -4.41 9.53
C PHE A 119 -22.22 -3.00 9.50
N ASP A 120 -22.24 -2.36 8.33
CA ASP A 120 -21.82 -0.99 8.14
C ASP A 120 -23.04 -0.07 8.15
N TRP A 121 -22.85 1.13 8.71
CA TRP A 121 -23.80 2.22 8.57
C TRP A 121 -23.77 2.76 7.15
N ASP A 122 -24.96 3.02 6.58
CA ASP A 122 -25.03 3.68 5.28
C ASP A 122 -24.58 5.15 5.42
N ALA A 123 -23.86 5.68 4.43
CA ALA A 123 -23.49 7.08 4.39
C ALA A 123 -24.72 8.01 4.33
N SER A 124 -25.88 7.50 3.90
CA SER A 124 -27.15 8.23 3.96
C SER A 124 -27.68 8.45 5.38
N GLU A 125 -27.17 7.71 6.38
CA GLU A 125 -27.53 7.86 7.79
C GLU A 125 -26.64 8.88 8.54
N ASP A 126 -25.66 9.48 7.84
CA ASP A 126 -24.80 10.52 8.42
C ASP A 126 -25.56 11.86 8.59
N THR A 127 -25.64 12.32 9.83
CA THR A 127 -26.31 13.57 10.22
C THR A 127 -25.37 14.76 10.34
N SER A 128 -24.06 14.56 10.18
CA SER A 128 -23.05 15.61 10.30
C SER A 128 -22.95 16.53 9.07
N ILE A 129 -23.64 16.17 7.98
CA ILE A 129 -23.67 16.93 6.72
C ILE A 129 -24.62 18.12 6.85
N ASP A 130 -24.13 19.21 7.43
CA ASP A 130 -24.86 20.48 7.47
C ASP A 130 -24.73 21.25 6.14
N TYR A 131 -25.63 22.19 5.86
CA TYR A 131 -25.52 23.15 4.75
C TYR A 131 -24.94 24.49 5.24
N ASN A 132 -25.13 24.83 6.51
CA ASN A 132 -24.76 26.12 7.05
C ASN A 132 -23.27 26.12 7.48
N PRO A 133 -22.45 27.07 7.00
CA PRO A 133 -21.02 27.13 7.28
C PRO A 133 -20.69 27.24 8.78
N LEU A 134 -21.58 27.81 9.60
CA LEU A 134 -21.37 27.91 11.06
C LEU A 134 -21.37 26.55 11.78
N TYR A 135 -22.12 25.58 11.25
CA TYR A 135 -22.20 24.23 11.79
C TYR A 135 -21.22 23.27 11.09
N LYS A 136 -20.82 23.55 9.85
CA LYS A 136 -19.69 22.87 9.19
C LYS A 136 -18.36 23.19 9.86
N GLU A 137 -18.13 24.45 10.17
CA GLU A 137 -16.90 24.95 10.80
C GLU A 137 -17.17 25.37 12.25
N GLN A 138 -17.57 24.39 13.08
CA GLN A 138 -17.77 24.67 14.50
C GLN A 138 -16.49 25.21 15.13
N ARG A 139 -16.53 26.46 15.60
CA ARG A 139 -15.39 27.08 16.28
C ARG A 139 -15.10 26.32 17.57
N HIS A 140 -14.01 25.56 17.59
CA HIS A 140 -13.53 24.94 18.80
C HIS A 140 -13.20 25.98 19.87
N PHE A 141 -13.64 25.72 21.11
CA PHE A 141 -13.51 26.64 22.22
C PHE A 141 -12.02 26.91 22.53
N GLN A 142 -11.59 28.17 22.40
CA GLN A 142 -10.22 28.56 22.70
C GLN A 142 -10.09 28.93 24.19
N PHE A 143 -9.60 27.99 25.01
CA PHE A 143 -9.29 28.28 26.42
C PHE A 143 -8.08 29.23 26.53
N PHE A 144 -8.31 30.46 27.00
CA PHE A 144 -7.36 31.56 27.20
C PHE A 144 -5.98 31.15 27.79
N GLY A 145 -5.01 30.78 26.94
CA GLY A 145 -3.59 30.64 27.25
C GLY A 145 -3.18 29.47 28.16
N ARG A 146 -4.05 29.01 29.08
CA ARG A 146 -3.83 27.81 29.92
C ARG A 146 -3.65 26.56 29.07
N GLU A 147 -4.30 26.52 27.92
CA GLU A 147 -4.17 25.44 26.95
C GLU A 147 -2.74 25.34 26.39
N LYS A 148 -2.03 26.45 26.15
CA LYS A 148 -0.65 26.42 25.66
C LYS A 148 0.32 25.79 26.66
N VAL A 149 0.12 26.03 27.97
CA VAL A 149 0.95 25.44 29.03
C VAL A 149 0.64 23.95 29.19
N ARG A 150 -0.65 23.58 29.15
CA ARG A 150 -1.09 22.17 29.14
C ARG A 150 -0.51 21.43 27.94
N LEU A 151 -0.63 22.00 26.74
CA LEU A 151 -0.09 21.47 25.50
C LEU A 151 1.43 21.31 25.54
N LYS A 152 2.19 22.24 26.15
CA LYS A 152 3.65 22.05 26.32
C LYS A 152 4.00 20.86 27.21
N LYS A 153 3.26 20.67 28.32
CA LYS A 153 3.46 19.50 29.20
C LYS A 153 3.08 18.20 28.50
N LEU A 154 1.97 18.21 27.75
CA LEU A 154 1.54 17.08 26.93
C LEU A 154 2.58 16.74 25.87
N LYS A 155 3.07 17.73 25.11
CA LYS A 155 4.15 17.55 24.12
C LYS A 155 5.41 16.95 24.73
N LYS A 156 5.87 17.43 25.89
CA LYS A 156 7.04 16.84 26.56
C LYS A 156 6.81 15.39 27.00
N LYS A 157 5.59 15.07 27.44
CA LYS A 157 5.19 13.70 27.79
C LYS A 157 5.12 12.81 26.54
N GLU A 158 4.56 13.33 25.44
CA GLU A 158 4.50 12.69 24.14
C GLU A 158 5.89 12.45 23.55
N GLU A 159 6.82 13.41 23.67
CA GLU A 159 8.21 13.27 23.23
C GLU A 159 8.94 12.19 24.02
N LYS A 160 8.77 12.16 25.35
CA LYS A 160 9.32 11.08 26.18
C LYS A 160 8.71 9.73 25.81
N GLN A 161 7.40 9.68 25.62
CA GLN A 161 6.71 8.46 25.21
C GLN A 161 7.19 8.00 23.83
N LYS A 162 7.36 8.91 22.86
CA LYS A 162 7.94 8.60 21.55
C LYS A 162 9.38 8.08 21.64
N TRP A 163 10.17 8.58 22.58
CA TRP A 163 11.53 8.09 22.82
C TRP A 163 11.54 6.66 23.37
N ASP A 164 10.64 6.36 24.30
CA ASP A 164 10.51 5.03 24.90
C ASP A 164 9.89 4.03 23.89
N ASP A 165 8.91 4.49 23.09
CA ASP A 165 8.21 3.72 22.04
C ASP A 165 8.96 3.72 20.68
N ARG A 166 10.25 4.11 20.65
CA ARG A 166 11.08 4.00 19.44
C ARG A 166 11.12 2.57 18.91
N HIS A 167 11.21 2.44 17.59
CA HIS A 167 11.37 1.14 16.96
C HIS A 167 12.68 0.48 17.39
N TRP A 168 12.68 -0.84 17.56
CA TRP A 168 13.84 -1.59 18.05
C TRP A 168 15.09 -1.35 17.20
N SER A 169 14.94 -1.10 15.89
CA SER A 169 16.05 -0.83 14.97
C SER A 169 16.88 0.41 15.35
N GLU A 170 16.28 1.39 16.02
CA GLU A 170 16.96 2.62 16.47
C GLU A 170 17.60 2.49 17.86
N LYS A 171 17.27 1.42 18.59
CA LYS A 171 17.76 1.16 19.94
C LYS A 171 19.04 0.36 19.92
N SER A 172 19.92 0.58 20.91
CA SER A 172 21.07 -0.30 21.18
C SER A 172 20.60 -1.61 21.83
N LYS A 173 21.48 -2.63 21.94
CA LYS A 173 21.13 -3.91 22.57
C LYS A 173 20.83 -3.76 24.07
N ASP A 174 21.58 -2.90 24.76
CA ASP A 174 21.45 -2.70 26.20
C ASP A 174 20.21 -1.88 26.59
N GLU A 175 19.66 -1.11 25.64
CA GLU A 175 18.41 -0.34 25.80
C GLU A 175 17.16 -1.16 25.50
N MET A 176 17.29 -2.42 25.06
CA MET A 176 16.13 -3.25 24.70
C MET A 176 15.35 -3.70 25.93
N THR A 177 14.05 -3.41 25.94
CA THR A 177 13.12 -3.91 26.95
C THR A 177 12.47 -5.23 26.52
N GLU A 178 11.86 -5.96 27.45
CA GLU A 178 11.07 -7.17 27.11
C GLU A 178 9.96 -6.88 26.08
N ARG A 179 9.35 -5.69 26.16
CA ARG A 179 8.36 -5.23 25.17
C ARG A 179 8.98 -5.07 23.78
N ASP A 180 10.18 -4.52 23.68
CA ASP A 180 10.86 -4.36 22.39
C ASP A 180 11.22 -5.73 21.80
N TRP A 181 11.63 -6.69 22.63
CA TRP A 181 11.84 -8.07 22.20
C TRP A 181 10.55 -8.77 21.78
N GLN A 182 9.43 -8.46 22.43
CA GLN A 182 8.13 -8.97 22.01
C GLN A 182 7.73 -8.40 20.65
N ILE A 183 7.88 -7.09 20.42
CA ILE A 183 7.62 -6.46 19.11
C ILE A 183 8.53 -7.08 18.04
N PHE A 184 9.82 -7.25 18.35
CA PHE A 184 10.78 -7.90 17.46
C PHE A 184 10.35 -9.34 17.11
N ARG A 185 9.82 -10.10 18.07
CA ARG A 185 9.29 -11.45 17.81
C ARG A 185 8.01 -11.40 16.99
N GLU A 186 7.06 -10.53 17.33
CA GLU A 186 5.77 -10.41 16.63
C GLU A 186 5.93 -10.14 15.12
N GLU A 187 6.97 -9.41 14.72
CA GLU A 187 7.27 -9.16 13.30
C GLU A 187 7.71 -10.41 12.52
N TYR A 188 8.29 -11.42 13.19
CA TYR A 188 9.01 -12.49 12.50
C TYR A 188 8.69 -13.93 12.99
N ILE A 189 8.42 -14.14 14.27
CA ILE A 189 8.47 -15.47 14.95
C ILE A 189 7.50 -15.56 16.14
N THR A 190 6.69 -16.63 16.18
CA THR A 190 5.97 -17.06 17.39
C THR A 190 6.73 -18.20 18.06
N ILE A 191 6.82 -18.19 19.39
CA ILE A 191 7.66 -19.14 20.12
C ILE A 191 6.87 -19.86 21.22
N LYS A 192 7.13 -21.15 21.42
CA LYS A 192 6.68 -21.92 22.60
C LYS A 192 7.86 -22.57 23.31
N GLY A 193 7.80 -22.62 24.64
CA GLY A 193 8.79 -23.23 25.53
C GLY A 193 9.29 -22.28 26.61
N GLY A 194 9.82 -22.83 27.71
CA GLY A 194 10.41 -22.05 28.80
C GLY A 194 11.79 -21.51 28.48
N ARG A 195 12.20 -20.44 29.19
CA ARG A 195 13.58 -19.91 29.29
C ARG A 195 14.28 -19.77 27.93
N ILE A 196 13.72 -18.96 27.04
CA ILE A 196 14.21 -18.82 25.67
C ILE A 196 15.12 -17.58 25.56
N PRO A 197 16.35 -17.71 25.03
CA PRO A 197 17.25 -16.58 24.84
C PRO A 197 16.72 -15.57 23.83
N ASP A 198 17.18 -14.33 23.96
CA ASP A 198 16.80 -13.25 23.06
C ASP A 198 17.33 -13.47 21.63
N PRO A 199 16.55 -13.11 20.60
CA PRO A 199 16.95 -13.29 19.22
C PRO A 199 18.10 -12.37 18.81
N ILE A 200 18.87 -12.80 17.81
CA ILE A 200 19.95 -12.02 17.21
C ILE A 200 19.36 -10.91 16.34
N ARG A 201 19.79 -9.68 16.57
CA ARG A 201 19.47 -8.53 15.72
C ARG A 201 20.38 -8.47 14.49
N ASN A 202 21.70 -8.48 14.70
CA ASN A 202 22.69 -8.45 13.62
C ASN A 202 23.79 -9.47 13.92
N TRP A 203 24.47 -9.97 12.88
CA TRP A 203 25.59 -10.91 13.05
C TRP A 203 26.66 -10.42 14.01
N LYS A 204 26.98 -9.12 13.99
CA LYS A 204 27.97 -8.48 14.88
C LYS A 204 27.59 -8.51 16.36
N GLN A 205 26.31 -8.64 16.69
CA GLN A 205 25.79 -8.65 18.07
C GLN A 205 25.45 -10.06 18.58
N SER A 206 25.74 -11.09 17.77
CA SER A 206 25.32 -12.48 18.02
C SER A 206 26.12 -13.21 19.11
N GLY A 207 27.33 -12.76 19.43
CA GLY A 207 28.24 -13.48 20.33
C GLY A 207 28.96 -14.69 19.68
N ILE A 208 28.83 -14.86 18.36
CA ILE A 208 29.49 -15.92 17.60
C ILE A 208 30.99 -15.58 17.42
N PRO A 209 31.92 -16.56 17.46
CA PRO A 209 33.34 -16.32 17.21
C PRO A 209 33.62 -15.63 15.86
N ASN A 210 34.59 -14.72 15.84
CA ASN A 210 34.94 -13.93 14.64
C ASN A 210 35.28 -14.79 13.43
N GLU A 211 35.92 -15.94 13.63
CA GLU A 211 36.26 -16.89 12.55
C GLU A 211 35.02 -17.36 11.78
N ILE A 212 33.91 -17.60 12.48
CA ILE A 212 32.64 -18.00 11.86
C ILE A 212 31.97 -16.81 11.19
N LEU A 213 32.03 -15.62 11.81
CA LEU A 213 31.47 -14.40 11.22
C LEU A 213 32.15 -14.03 9.88
N GLU A 214 33.47 -14.23 9.78
CA GLU A 214 34.21 -14.05 8.53
C GLU A 214 33.75 -15.01 7.43
N ILE A 215 33.42 -16.27 7.80
CA ILE A 215 32.89 -17.25 6.83
C ILE A 215 31.49 -16.83 6.38
N VAL A 216 30.63 -16.40 7.30
CA VAL A 216 29.27 -15.92 7.00
C VAL A 216 29.32 -14.73 6.03
N GLU A 217 30.25 -13.79 6.26
CA GLU A 217 30.47 -12.64 5.37
C GLU A 217 31.01 -13.06 3.99
N LYS A 218 31.96 -14.01 3.94
CA LYS A 218 32.50 -14.56 2.68
C LYS A 218 31.45 -15.26 1.83
N VAL A 219 30.50 -15.96 2.46
CA VAL A 219 29.39 -16.62 1.75
C VAL A 219 28.32 -15.61 1.30
N GLY A 220 28.32 -14.39 1.87
CA GLY A 220 27.44 -13.30 1.46
C GLY A 220 26.11 -13.23 2.23
N TYR A 221 26.04 -13.84 3.42
CA TYR A 221 24.86 -13.70 4.29
C TYR A 221 24.89 -12.36 5.03
N THR A 222 24.22 -11.34 4.47
CA THR A 222 24.23 -9.98 5.02
C THR A 222 23.51 -9.87 6.36
N ASP A 223 22.30 -10.45 6.46
CA ASP A 223 21.42 -10.39 7.62
C ASP A 223 20.87 -11.77 7.98
N PRO A 224 20.72 -12.09 9.27
CA PRO A 224 20.15 -13.35 9.68
C PRO A 224 18.67 -13.43 9.30
N THR A 225 18.25 -14.57 8.77
CA THR A 225 16.84 -14.85 8.48
C THR A 225 16.04 -15.01 9.79
N PRO A 226 14.70 -14.83 9.78
CA PRO A 226 13.86 -15.03 10.96
C PRO A 226 14.20 -16.29 11.77
N ILE A 227 14.32 -17.46 11.11
CA ILE A 227 14.67 -18.70 11.84
C ILE A 227 16.05 -18.60 12.51
N GLN A 228 17.04 -18.06 11.79
CA GLN A 228 18.41 -17.99 12.27
C GLN A 228 18.52 -17.09 13.50
N ARG A 229 17.77 -15.98 13.52
CA ARG A 229 17.76 -15.02 14.64
C ARG A 229 17.44 -15.69 15.96
N GLN A 230 16.49 -16.62 15.98
CA GLN A 230 16.02 -17.25 17.21
C GLN A 230 16.57 -18.67 17.42
N ALA A 231 16.76 -19.45 16.37
CA ALA A 231 17.25 -20.82 16.46
C ALA A 231 18.72 -20.88 16.83
N ILE A 232 19.57 -19.94 16.36
CA ILE A 232 21.01 -19.97 16.67
C ILE A 232 21.26 -19.78 18.18
N PRO A 233 20.69 -18.77 18.87
CA PRO A 233 20.85 -18.62 20.31
C PRO A 233 20.42 -19.86 21.11
N ILE A 234 19.28 -20.47 20.75
CA ILE A 234 18.80 -21.70 21.38
C ILE A 234 19.75 -22.87 21.08
N GLY A 235 20.27 -22.90 19.86
CA GLY A 235 21.24 -23.87 19.37
C GLY A 235 22.53 -23.87 20.21
N LEU A 236 23.07 -22.68 20.48
CA LEU A 236 24.29 -22.48 21.26
C LEU A 236 24.17 -22.96 22.71
N GLN A 237 22.95 -23.02 23.25
CA GLN A 237 22.66 -23.56 24.59
C GLN A 237 22.54 -25.08 24.62
N ASN A 238 22.78 -25.78 23.51
CA ASN A 238 22.56 -27.22 23.36
C ASN A 238 21.11 -27.63 23.70
N ARG A 239 20.12 -26.80 23.36
CA ARG A 239 18.70 -27.12 23.55
C ARG A 239 18.08 -27.69 22.27
N ASP A 240 17.10 -28.57 22.41
CA ASP A 240 16.38 -29.15 21.27
C ASP A 240 15.43 -28.13 20.63
N ILE A 241 15.24 -28.20 19.31
CA ILE A 241 14.51 -27.18 18.55
C ILE A 241 13.53 -27.84 17.57
N ILE A 242 12.34 -27.28 17.47
CA ILE A 242 11.39 -27.54 16.38
C ILE A 242 11.23 -26.24 15.61
N GLY A 243 11.72 -26.19 14.38
CA GLY A 243 11.54 -25.07 13.47
C GLY A 243 10.39 -25.33 12.52
N VAL A 244 9.31 -24.56 12.64
CA VAL A 244 8.21 -24.57 11.67
C VAL A 244 8.48 -23.52 10.61
N ALA A 245 9.09 -23.97 9.52
CA ALA A 245 9.48 -23.17 8.38
C ALA A 245 9.53 -24.04 7.11
N GLU A 246 9.27 -23.44 5.96
CA GLU A 246 9.54 -24.10 4.68
C GLU A 246 11.04 -23.99 4.36
N THR A 247 11.67 -25.12 4.09
CA THR A 247 13.11 -25.21 3.77
C THR A 247 13.31 -25.34 2.26
N GLY A 248 14.41 -24.80 1.74
CA GLY A 248 15.00 -25.21 0.47
C GLY A 248 16.32 -25.94 0.73
N SER A 249 16.49 -27.16 0.23
CA SER A 249 17.68 -27.98 0.52
C SER A 249 18.22 -28.70 -0.73
N VAL A 250 19.52 -29.06 -0.68
CA VAL A 250 20.29 -29.76 -1.74
C VAL A 250 20.95 -31.01 -1.14
N PHE A 251 21.09 -32.08 -1.94
CA PHE A 251 20.92 -33.45 -1.48
C PHE A 251 22.16 -34.38 -1.49
N VAL A 252 22.05 -35.44 -0.67
CA VAL A 252 22.54 -36.80 -0.96
C VAL A 252 21.33 -37.72 -1.13
N VAL A 253 20.99 -38.05 -2.38
CA VAL A 253 19.78 -38.83 -2.76
C VAL A 253 20.15 -40.28 -3.08
N GLY A 254 19.19 -41.19 -2.96
CA GLY A 254 19.20 -42.44 -3.72
C GLY A 254 19.29 -42.15 -5.23
N GLY A 255 20.18 -42.85 -5.93
CA GLY A 255 20.46 -42.62 -7.36
C GLY A 255 21.96 -42.53 -7.68
N LEU A 256 22.80 -42.30 -6.67
CA LEU A 256 24.26 -42.37 -6.79
C LEU A 256 24.78 -43.78 -6.48
N SER A 257 25.90 -44.14 -7.12
CA SER A 257 26.54 -45.45 -6.96
C SER A 257 26.87 -45.73 -5.48
N ARG A 258 26.62 -46.97 -5.05
CA ARG A 258 26.90 -47.40 -3.68
C ARG A 258 28.41 -47.43 -3.43
N GLU A 259 29.23 -47.85 -4.39
CA GLU A 259 30.67 -47.94 -4.20
C GLU A 259 31.33 -46.57 -3.94
N GLU A 260 30.93 -45.53 -4.68
CA GLU A 260 31.51 -44.19 -4.50
C GLU A 260 31.15 -43.60 -3.14
N GLN A 261 29.90 -43.76 -2.69
CA GLN A 261 29.47 -43.33 -1.37
C GLN A 261 30.20 -44.08 -0.26
N SER A 262 30.32 -45.41 -0.37
CA SER A 262 31.08 -46.23 0.57
C SER A 262 32.56 -45.86 0.61
N PHE A 263 33.17 -45.49 -0.51
CA PHE A 263 34.56 -45.02 -0.55
C PHE A 263 34.72 -43.69 0.18
N ARG A 264 33.81 -42.73 -0.01
CA ARG A 264 33.82 -41.46 0.73
C ARG A 264 33.62 -41.66 2.23
N LEU A 265 32.73 -42.56 2.65
CA LEU A 265 32.52 -42.88 4.06
C LEU A 265 33.76 -43.48 4.74
N ARG A 266 34.62 -44.19 3.99
CA ARG A 266 35.90 -44.70 4.50
C ARG A 266 36.93 -43.62 4.79
N MET A 267 36.83 -42.45 4.13
CA MET A 267 37.73 -41.32 4.38
C MET A 267 37.44 -40.63 5.73
N GLY A 268 36.32 -40.97 6.37
CA GLY A 268 35.80 -40.25 7.52
C GLY A 268 35.00 -39.01 7.09
N CYS A 269 33.98 -38.69 7.86
CA CYS A 269 33.12 -37.54 7.64
C CYS A 269 32.64 -36.98 8.98
N GLU A 270 32.67 -35.66 9.14
CA GLU A 270 32.14 -34.98 10.32
C GLU A 270 30.62 -34.78 10.22
N ILE A 271 30.11 -34.58 9.01
CA ILE A 271 28.69 -34.31 8.72
C ILE A 271 28.22 -35.28 7.64
N VAL A 272 27.08 -35.95 7.91
CA VAL A 272 26.39 -36.82 6.96
C VAL A 272 25.01 -36.24 6.69
N ILE A 273 24.71 -36.00 5.41
CA ILE A 273 23.38 -35.66 4.93
C ILE A 273 22.86 -36.91 4.21
N ALA A 274 21.66 -37.39 4.53
CA ALA A 274 21.11 -38.61 3.93
C ALA A 274 19.58 -38.63 3.96
N THR A 275 18.99 -39.26 2.95
CA THR A 275 17.57 -39.66 2.96
C THR A 275 17.35 -40.88 3.86
N PRO A 276 16.22 -41.00 4.59
CA PRO A 276 15.98 -42.04 5.59
C PRO A 276 16.30 -43.47 5.11
N GLY A 277 15.71 -43.90 3.98
CA GLY A 277 15.93 -45.26 3.48
C GLY A 277 17.39 -45.59 3.16
N ARG A 278 18.12 -44.66 2.54
CA ARG A 278 19.56 -44.86 2.23
C ARG A 278 20.41 -44.87 3.51
N LEU A 279 20.04 -44.11 4.53
CA LEU A 279 20.77 -44.07 5.79
C LEU A 279 20.66 -45.42 6.53
N ILE A 280 19.47 -46.01 6.55
CA ILE A 280 19.24 -47.31 7.18
C ILE A 280 20.02 -48.42 6.47
N ASP A 281 19.98 -48.46 5.13
CA ASP A 281 20.79 -49.39 4.33
C ASP A 281 22.27 -49.35 4.77
N VAL A 282 22.81 -48.16 4.98
CA VAL A 282 24.21 -47.93 5.34
C VAL A 282 24.50 -48.33 6.79
N LEU A 283 23.55 -48.12 7.70
CA LEU A 283 23.66 -48.49 9.12
C LEU A 283 23.52 -50.01 9.33
N GLU A 284 22.56 -50.65 8.68
CA GLU A 284 22.33 -52.11 8.77
C GLU A 284 23.53 -52.90 8.25
N ASN A 285 24.10 -52.45 7.13
CA ASN A 285 25.30 -53.05 6.54
C ASN A 285 26.61 -52.60 7.24
N ARG A 286 26.51 -51.78 8.30
CA ARG A 286 27.64 -51.24 9.08
C ARG A 286 28.71 -50.51 8.26
N TYR A 287 28.31 -49.86 7.17
CA TYR A 287 29.17 -48.93 6.46
C TYR A 287 29.41 -47.64 7.26
N LEU A 288 28.46 -47.27 8.12
CA LEU A 288 28.51 -46.13 9.03
C LEU A 288 28.08 -46.56 10.44
N VAL A 289 28.64 -45.90 11.46
CA VAL A 289 28.21 -46.04 12.86
C VAL A 289 27.99 -44.65 13.46
N LEU A 290 26.93 -44.48 14.26
CA LEU A 290 26.56 -43.18 14.85
C LEU A 290 26.99 -43.00 16.31
N ASN A 291 28.01 -43.74 16.77
CA ASN A 291 28.43 -43.73 18.18
C ASN A 291 28.87 -42.35 18.72
N GLN A 292 29.34 -41.47 17.83
CA GLN A 292 29.79 -40.11 18.15
C GLN A 292 28.80 -39.03 17.71
N CYS A 293 27.61 -39.41 17.23
CA CYS A 293 26.62 -38.47 16.76
C CYS A 293 26.00 -37.71 17.95
N THR A 294 26.33 -36.43 18.06
CA THR A 294 25.79 -35.51 19.08
C THR A 294 24.80 -34.50 18.52
N TYR A 295 24.56 -34.51 17.21
CA TYR A 295 23.68 -33.57 16.53
C TYR A 295 22.85 -34.30 15.47
N ILE A 296 21.52 -34.22 15.60
CA ILE A 296 20.57 -34.82 14.64
C ILE A 296 19.67 -33.72 14.10
N VAL A 297 19.49 -33.72 12.78
CA VAL A 297 18.54 -32.86 12.08
C VAL A 297 17.55 -33.72 11.32
N LEU A 298 16.27 -33.45 11.53
CA LEU A 298 15.17 -34.03 10.77
C LEU A 298 14.52 -32.91 9.96
N ASP A 299 14.87 -32.79 8.69
CA ASP A 299 14.33 -31.75 7.80
C ASP A 299 13.08 -32.28 7.07
N GLU A 300 12.08 -31.42 6.88
CA GLU A 300 10.76 -31.75 6.30
C GLU A 300 10.13 -33.02 6.91
N ALA A 301 10.00 -33.05 8.25
CA ALA A 301 9.53 -34.24 8.97
C ALA A 301 8.11 -34.67 8.59
N ASP A 302 7.21 -33.74 8.30
CA ASP A 302 5.88 -34.02 7.78
C ASP A 302 5.93 -34.76 6.43
N ARG A 303 6.77 -34.32 5.49
CA ARG A 303 6.95 -35.04 4.21
C ARG A 303 7.53 -36.43 4.39
N MET A 304 8.43 -36.63 5.35
CA MET A 304 8.95 -37.97 5.66
C MET A 304 7.82 -38.91 6.11
N ILE A 305 6.88 -38.42 6.91
CA ILE A 305 5.70 -39.16 7.33
C ILE A 305 4.75 -39.41 6.15
N ASP A 306 4.49 -38.40 5.31
CA ASP A 306 3.63 -38.56 4.12
C ASP A 306 4.14 -39.64 3.16
N MET A 307 5.47 -39.80 3.08
CA MET A 307 6.13 -40.84 2.29
C MET A 307 6.17 -42.22 2.98
N GLY A 308 5.67 -42.33 4.21
CA GLY A 308 5.62 -43.59 4.97
C GLY A 308 6.92 -43.97 5.69
N PHE A 309 7.88 -43.04 5.84
CA PHE A 309 9.17 -43.30 6.49
C PHE A 309 9.12 -43.26 8.03
N GLU A 310 7.95 -43.37 8.65
CA GLU A 310 7.81 -43.27 10.11
C GLU A 310 8.63 -44.33 10.87
N ALA A 311 8.57 -45.59 10.42
CA ALA A 311 9.33 -46.69 11.02
C ALA A 311 10.84 -46.55 10.75
N ASP A 312 11.18 -46.08 9.55
CA ASP A 312 12.54 -45.94 9.06
C ASP A 312 13.30 -44.81 9.79
N VAL A 313 12.58 -43.78 10.23
CA VAL A 313 13.20 -42.70 10.99
C VAL A 313 13.58 -43.15 12.41
N GLN A 314 13.21 -44.33 12.92
CA GLN A 314 13.59 -44.84 14.26
C GLN A 314 15.05 -45.31 14.38
N MET A 315 16.00 -44.39 14.18
CA MET A 315 17.43 -44.62 14.40
C MET A 315 17.79 -44.83 15.88
N PRO A 316 18.88 -45.55 16.20
CA PRO A 316 19.30 -45.82 17.58
C PRO A 316 19.60 -44.53 18.36
N VAL A 317 18.73 -44.26 19.33
CA VAL A 317 18.67 -43.01 20.09
C VAL A 317 19.56 -43.09 21.35
N THR A 318 20.89 -43.06 21.19
CA THR A 318 21.79 -43.00 22.35
C THR A 318 22.04 -41.54 22.78
N ASN A 319 22.38 -41.31 24.06
CA ASN A 319 22.75 -40.00 24.62
C ASN A 319 21.63 -38.93 24.66
N LEU A 320 20.40 -39.35 24.97
CA LEU A 320 19.27 -38.46 25.23
C LEU A 320 19.46 -37.62 26.50
N LYS A 321 18.84 -36.43 26.49
CA LYS A 321 18.69 -35.57 27.67
C LYS A 321 17.70 -36.20 28.66
N PRO A 322 17.81 -35.89 29.97
CA PRO A 322 16.77 -36.27 30.92
C PRO A 322 15.45 -35.57 30.55
N ASP A 323 14.32 -36.25 30.76
CA ASP A 323 12.98 -35.70 30.52
C ASP A 323 12.50 -34.92 31.75
N THR A 324 13.29 -33.92 32.14
CA THR A 324 13.03 -33.02 33.27
C THR A 324 13.29 -31.57 32.86
N GLU A 325 12.88 -30.61 33.68
CA GLU A 325 13.13 -29.17 33.45
C GLU A 325 14.62 -28.82 33.25
N ASP A 326 15.52 -29.71 33.66
CA ASP A 326 16.96 -29.59 33.44
C ASP A 326 17.33 -29.57 31.94
N ALA A 327 16.46 -30.09 31.07
CA ALA A 327 16.60 -30.01 29.62
C ALA A 327 16.31 -28.61 29.03
N GLU A 328 15.78 -27.69 29.85
CA GLU A 328 15.56 -26.28 29.49
C GLU A 328 16.57 -25.32 30.14
N ASP A 329 17.37 -25.81 31.10
CA ASP A 329 18.28 -24.98 31.89
C ASP A 329 19.65 -24.83 31.20
N GLU A 330 19.93 -23.62 30.72
CA GLU A 330 21.17 -23.25 30.03
C GLU A 330 22.42 -23.63 30.83
N ILE A 331 22.45 -23.38 32.14
CA ILE A 331 23.65 -23.62 32.97
C ILE A 331 23.97 -25.10 33.01
N LYS A 332 22.93 -25.95 33.16
CA LYS A 332 23.08 -27.40 33.22
C LYS A 332 23.48 -27.99 31.87
N LEU A 333 22.86 -27.49 30.79
CA LEU A 333 23.17 -27.94 29.43
C LEU A 333 24.61 -27.58 29.02
N LEU A 334 25.05 -26.35 29.29
CA LEU A 334 26.42 -25.91 29.00
C LEU A 334 27.47 -26.61 29.88
N ALA A 335 27.15 -26.90 31.14
CA ALA A 335 28.03 -27.69 32.01
C ALA A 335 28.26 -29.10 31.45
N ASN A 336 27.21 -29.74 30.91
CA ASN A 336 27.35 -31.04 30.25
C ASN A 336 28.09 -30.95 28.90
N TYR A 337 27.97 -29.83 28.17
CA TYR A 337 28.61 -29.65 26.86
C TYR A 337 30.14 -29.77 26.90
N ASN A 338 30.76 -29.40 28.02
CA ASN A 338 32.20 -29.52 28.24
C ASN A 338 32.64 -30.91 28.76
N SER A 339 31.70 -31.84 28.95
CA SER A 339 31.98 -33.20 29.41
C SER A 339 32.29 -34.15 28.25
N LYS A 340 32.85 -35.33 28.57
CA LYS A 340 33.10 -36.41 27.59
C LYS A 340 31.82 -37.08 27.08
N LYS A 341 30.73 -37.04 27.85
CA LYS A 341 29.42 -37.63 27.48
C LYS A 341 28.42 -36.51 27.31
N LYS A 342 28.49 -35.88 26.13
CA LYS A 342 27.61 -34.78 25.76
C LYS A 342 26.20 -35.30 25.46
N TYR A 343 25.20 -34.56 25.90
CA TYR A 343 23.84 -34.77 25.43
C TYR A 343 23.76 -34.44 23.94
N ARG A 344 22.96 -35.24 23.25
CA ARG A 344 22.61 -34.98 21.86
C ARG A 344 21.68 -33.78 21.76
N GLN A 345 21.92 -32.95 20.75
CA GLN A 345 20.99 -31.94 20.30
C GLN A 345 20.19 -32.46 19.11
N THR A 346 18.88 -32.30 19.16
CA THR A 346 17.99 -32.68 18.07
C THR A 346 17.24 -31.46 17.55
N VAL A 347 17.29 -31.25 16.25
CA VAL A 347 16.55 -30.20 15.55
C VAL A 347 15.60 -30.83 14.56
N MET A 348 14.34 -30.44 14.59
CA MET A 348 13.33 -30.91 13.64
C MET A 348 12.76 -29.72 12.89
N PHE A 349 12.73 -29.78 11.56
CA PHE A 349 12.04 -28.83 10.71
C PHE A 349 10.81 -29.49 10.09
N THR A 350 9.67 -28.82 10.16
CA THR A 350 8.40 -29.33 9.63
C THR A 350 7.45 -28.18 9.34
N ALA A 351 6.72 -28.19 8.24
CA ALA A 351 5.75 -27.13 7.96
C ALA A 351 4.45 -27.32 8.76
N THR A 352 4.11 -28.57 9.05
CA THR A 352 2.89 -28.97 9.74
C THR A 352 3.17 -29.84 10.97
N MET A 353 2.21 -29.93 11.89
CA MET A 353 2.29 -30.74 13.11
C MET A 353 1.10 -31.72 13.20
N PRO A 354 1.00 -32.73 12.31
CA PRO A 354 0.03 -33.81 12.48
C PRO A 354 0.43 -34.74 13.64
N PRO A 355 -0.49 -35.56 14.18
CA PRO A 355 -0.22 -36.44 15.33
C PRO A 355 1.01 -37.36 15.15
N ALA A 356 1.28 -37.85 13.94
CA ALA A 356 2.45 -38.67 13.65
C ALA A 356 3.78 -37.89 13.82
N VAL A 357 3.83 -36.62 13.43
CA VAL A 357 4.99 -35.75 13.67
C VAL A 357 5.13 -35.41 15.15
N GLU A 358 4.03 -35.29 15.89
CA GLU A 358 4.06 -35.15 17.35
C GLU A 358 4.61 -36.41 18.04
N HIS A 359 4.23 -37.61 17.59
CA HIS A 359 4.80 -38.87 18.09
C HIS A 359 6.32 -38.95 17.84
N LEU A 360 6.75 -38.56 16.64
CA LEU A 360 8.15 -38.47 16.29
C LEU A 360 8.88 -37.46 17.21
N THR A 361 8.24 -36.32 17.46
CA THR A 361 8.75 -35.29 18.38
C THR A 361 9.02 -35.86 19.77
N CYS A 362 8.04 -36.55 20.37
CA CYS A 362 8.18 -37.15 21.70
C CYS A 362 9.27 -38.24 21.74
N THR A 363 9.49 -38.92 20.63
CA THR A 363 10.53 -39.96 20.54
C THR A 363 11.93 -39.34 20.50
N TYR A 364 12.10 -38.26 19.74
CA TYR A 364 13.41 -37.70 19.39
C TYR A 364 13.89 -36.54 20.24
N LEU A 365 12.97 -35.66 20.64
CA LEU A 365 13.27 -34.40 21.29
C LEU A 365 12.89 -34.45 22.78
N ARG A 366 13.58 -33.67 23.61
CA ARG A 366 13.28 -33.47 25.03
C ARG A 366 13.11 -31.98 25.31
N HIS A 367 11.94 -31.59 25.81
CA HIS A 367 11.59 -30.19 26.09
C HIS A 367 12.02 -29.18 24.98
N PRO A 368 11.64 -29.42 23.71
CA PRO A 368 12.13 -28.59 22.61
C PRO A 368 11.57 -27.17 22.65
N ALA A 369 12.35 -26.21 22.16
CA ALA A 369 11.83 -24.89 21.79
C ALA A 369 11.09 -25.00 20.45
N ILE A 370 9.83 -24.59 20.40
CA ILE A 370 9.06 -24.57 19.15
C ILE A 370 9.07 -23.16 18.59
N LEU A 371 9.61 -23.02 17.39
CA LEU A 371 9.72 -21.76 16.65
C LEU A 371 8.78 -21.83 15.46
N TYR A 372 7.81 -20.91 15.37
CA TYR A 372 6.93 -20.77 14.22
C TYR A 372 7.29 -19.49 13.49
N ILE A 373 7.55 -19.58 12.19
CA ILE A 373 7.84 -18.40 11.37
C ILE A 373 6.60 -18.02 10.58
N GLY A 374 6.13 -16.79 10.82
CA GLY A 374 4.82 -16.34 10.35
C GLY A 374 3.66 -17.15 10.97
N SER A 375 2.43 -16.91 10.50
CA SER A 375 1.29 -17.79 10.81
C SER A 375 1.35 -19.07 9.97
N ALA A 376 1.17 -20.23 10.59
CA ALA A 376 1.26 -21.50 9.89
C ALA A 376 0.17 -21.66 8.78
N GLY A 377 0.55 -22.24 7.65
CA GLY A 377 -0.37 -23.01 6.79
C GLY A 377 -1.24 -22.27 5.75
N LYS A 378 -1.09 -20.96 5.54
CA LYS A 378 -1.90 -20.24 4.54
C LYS A 378 -1.12 -19.18 3.75
N PRO A 379 -0.29 -19.58 2.77
CA PRO A 379 0.40 -18.66 1.87
C PRO A 379 -0.56 -17.68 1.19
N THR A 380 -1.77 -18.13 0.88
CA THR A 380 -2.82 -17.33 0.22
C THR A 380 -3.28 -16.12 1.02
N GLU A 381 -3.20 -16.14 2.35
CA GLU A 381 -3.60 -14.99 3.19
C GLU A 381 -2.50 -13.92 3.28
N ARG A 382 -1.25 -14.25 2.91
CA ARG A 382 -0.10 -13.34 3.01
C ARG A 382 0.40 -12.79 1.69
N VAL A 383 0.14 -13.52 0.60
CA VAL A 383 0.50 -13.05 -0.73
C VAL A 383 -0.65 -12.18 -1.23
N GLU A 384 -0.36 -10.92 -1.56
CA GLU A 384 -1.32 -10.07 -2.26
C GLU A 384 -1.64 -10.71 -3.61
N GLN A 385 -2.85 -11.26 -3.73
CA GLN A 385 -3.30 -11.94 -4.94
C GLN A 385 -4.11 -10.98 -5.78
N ILE A 386 -3.53 -10.55 -6.90
CA ILE A 386 -4.19 -9.70 -7.86
C ILE A 386 -4.67 -10.58 -9.02
N VAL A 387 -5.98 -10.59 -9.26
CA VAL A 387 -6.59 -11.37 -10.34
C VAL A 387 -7.05 -10.44 -11.44
N TYR A 388 -6.59 -10.69 -12.67
CA TYR A 388 -7.07 -10.02 -13.88
C TYR A 388 -7.87 -11.02 -14.71
N ILE A 389 -9.15 -10.72 -14.94
CA ILE A 389 -10.01 -11.53 -15.82
C ILE A 389 -9.81 -11.03 -17.25
N LEU A 390 -9.14 -11.83 -18.09
CA LEU A 390 -8.78 -11.49 -19.47
C LEU A 390 -8.91 -12.69 -20.42
N PRO A 391 -9.22 -12.46 -21.71
CA PRO A 391 -9.10 -13.48 -22.76
C PRO A 391 -7.64 -13.93 -22.97
N GLU A 392 -7.43 -15.16 -23.47
CA GLU A 392 -6.07 -15.74 -23.67
C GLU A 392 -5.15 -14.84 -24.52
N ALA A 393 -5.69 -14.23 -25.58
CA ALA A 393 -4.94 -13.36 -26.48
C ALA A 393 -4.40 -12.08 -25.80
N ASP A 394 -5.05 -11.62 -24.73
CA ASP A 394 -4.74 -10.37 -24.04
C ASP A 394 -3.72 -10.52 -22.91
N LYS A 395 -3.36 -11.76 -22.53
CA LYS A 395 -2.39 -12.02 -21.45
C LYS A 395 -1.01 -11.42 -21.75
N SER A 396 -0.53 -11.58 -22.98
CA SER A 396 0.77 -11.09 -23.43
C SER A 396 0.88 -9.57 -23.36
N ARG A 397 -0.20 -8.86 -23.71
CA ARG A 397 -0.27 -7.40 -23.65
C ARG A 397 -0.38 -6.85 -22.22
N LYS A 398 -0.93 -7.63 -21.28
CA LYS A 398 -1.06 -7.22 -19.86
C LYS A 398 0.21 -7.50 -19.05
N LEU A 399 0.99 -8.50 -19.45
CA LEU A 399 2.25 -8.88 -18.81
C LEU A 399 3.36 -7.85 -19.06
N LEU A 400 3.33 -7.21 -20.25
CA LEU A 400 4.16 -6.07 -20.63
C LEU A 400 3.57 -4.77 -20.07
#